data_AF-A0A0R0GY42-F1
#
_entry.id   AF-A0A0R0GY42-F1
#
_cell.length_a   1.000
_cell.length_b   1.000
_cell.length_c   1.000
_cell.angle_alpha   90.00
_cell.angle_beta   90.00
_cell.angle_gamma   90.00
#
_symmetry.space_group_name_H-M   'P 1'
#
loop_
_entity.id
_entity.type
_entity.pdbx_description
1 polymer ?
#
loop_
_entity_poly.entity_id
_entity_poly.type
_entity_poly.pdbx_seq_one_letter_code
_entity_poly.pdbx_strand_id
1 'polypeptide(L)'
;MASLACNTFIVSSTLRSVVTRAEPPKPGPLFDLSSFNRHSFPAGFTFGASSSAYQFEGAAKEYGRGPSIWDTFINQHPGILLSLSL
;
A
#
# COMPACT_ATOMS: atom_id res chain seq x y z
N MET A 1 16.74 3.78 11.27
CA MET A 1 15.64 4.77 11.31
C MET A 1 15.43 5.53 10.00
N ALA A 2 16.41 5.60 9.08
CA ALA A 2 16.25 6.28 7.78
C ALA A 2 15.54 5.46 6.67
N SER A 3 15.40 4.13 6.81
CA SER A 3 15.00 3.25 5.69
C SER A 3 13.48 3.22 5.42
N LEU A 4 12.63 3.27 6.45
CA LEU A 4 11.17 3.21 6.26
C LEU A 4 10.54 4.57 5.91
N ALA A 5 11.09 5.66 6.44
CA ALA A 5 10.72 7.01 5.99
C ALA A 5 10.99 7.16 4.49
N CYS A 6 12.09 6.60 3.98
CA CYS A 6 12.47 6.71 2.58
C CYS A 6 11.45 6.06 1.62
N ASN A 7 10.94 4.85 1.93
CA ASN A 7 9.97 4.19 1.04
C ASN A 7 8.61 4.92 0.98
N THR A 8 8.12 5.45 2.10
CA THR A 8 6.83 6.17 2.11
C THR A 8 6.98 7.61 1.57
N PHE A 9 8.12 8.28 1.79
CA PHE A 9 8.40 9.59 1.20
C PHE A 9 8.68 9.50 -0.30
N ILE A 10 9.32 8.44 -0.80
CA ILE A 10 9.52 8.23 -2.25
C ILE A 10 8.17 7.98 -2.94
N VAL A 11 7.27 7.16 -2.36
CA VAL A 11 5.94 6.90 -2.93
C VAL A 11 5.02 8.14 -2.84
N SER A 12 5.11 8.93 -1.77
CA SER A 12 4.27 10.14 -1.59
C SER A 12 4.83 11.38 -2.31
N SER A 13 6.15 11.51 -2.45
CA SER A 13 6.82 12.63 -3.15
C SER A 13 6.81 12.46 -4.67
N THR A 14 6.73 11.24 -5.20
CA THR A 14 6.61 11.02 -6.65
C THR A 14 5.19 11.21 -7.16
N LEU A 15 4.17 11.16 -6.28
CA LEU A 15 2.76 11.28 -6.67
C LEU A 15 2.19 12.71 -6.66
N ARG A 16 2.96 13.74 -6.29
CA ARG A 16 2.47 15.14 -6.19
C ARG A 16 2.70 16.02 -7.43
N SER A 17 3.12 15.46 -8.56
CA SER A 17 3.48 16.26 -9.74
C SER A 17 2.50 16.05 -10.90
N VAL A 18 1.87 17.17 -11.31
CA VAL A 18 1.16 17.37 -12.58
C VAL A 18 -0.18 16.63 -12.74
N VAL A 19 -1.21 17.14 -12.06
CA VAL A 19 -2.58 17.10 -12.59
C VAL A 19 -2.96 18.51 -13.00
N THR A 20 -2.46 18.95 -14.16
CA THR A 20 -3.09 20.02 -14.91
C THR A 20 -4.43 19.48 -15.39
N ARG A 21 -5.51 20.19 -15.05
CA ARG A 21 -6.90 19.89 -15.42
C ARG A 21 -7.08 20.01 -16.94
N ALA A 22 -6.66 18.99 -17.69
CA ALA A 22 -7.04 18.80 -19.08
C ALA A 22 -8.40 18.07 -19.10
N GLU A 23 -9.28 18.45 -20.02
CA GLU A 23 -10.52 17.69 -20.26
C GLU A 23 -10.20 16.22 -20.52
N PRO A 24 -11.06 15.28 -20.06
CA PRO A 24 -10.83 13.86 -20.30
C PRO A 24 -10.73 13.62 -21.81
N PRO A 25 -9.67 12.94 -22.29
CA PRO A 25 -9.60 12.58 -23.70
C PRO A 25 -10.85 11.77 -24.05
N LYS A 26 -11.44 12.02 -25.22
CA LYS A 26 -12.56 11.22 -25.76
C LYS A 26 -12.22 9.74 -25.57
N PRO A 27 -13.13 8.91 -25.03
CA PRO A 27 -12.83 7.51 -24.82
C PRO A 27 -12.35 6.94 -26.16
N GLY A 28 -11.09 6.48 -26.19
CA GLY A 28 -10.62 5.66 -27.29
C GLY A 28 -11.54 4.44 -27.44
N PRO A 29 -11.47 3.70 -28.57
CA PRO A 29 -12.24 2.47 -28.72
C PRO A 29 -12.09 1.67 -27.43
N LEU A 30 -13.23 1.37 -26.79
CA LEU A 30 -13.26 0.64 -25.53
C LEU A 30 -12.49 -0.65 -25.76
N PHE A 31 -11.27 -0.73 -25.25
CA PHE A 31 -10.56 -1.99 -25.19
C PHE A 31 -11.50 -2.94 -24.47
N ASP A 32 -11.89 -4.01 -25.15
CA ASP A 32 -12.77 -4.99 -24.56
C ASP A 32 -12.06 -5.58 -23.34
N LEU A 33 -12.41 -5.10 -22.16
CA LEU A 33 -11.83 -5.56 -20.91
C LEU A 33 -12.07 -7.06 -20.71
N SER A 34 -13.05 -7.66 -21.41
CA SER A 34 -13.27 -9.10 -21.39
C SER A 34 -12.12 -9.88 -22.06
N SER A 35 -11.39 -9.24 -22.99
CA SER A 35 -10.20 -9.83 -23.62
C SER A 35 -8.99 -9.90 -22.68
N PHE A 36 -8.96 -9.08 -21.62
CA PHE A 36 -7.89 -9.09 -20.62
C PHE A 36 -8.18 -10.16 -19.56
N ASN A 37 -7.66 -11.37 -19.79
CA ASN A 37 -7.90 -12.52 -18.94
C ASN A 37 -6.61 -13.31 -18.68
N ARG A 38 -6.70 -14.48 -18.03
CA ARG A 38 -5.53 -15.31 -17.69
C ARG A 38 -4.66 -15.68 -18.89
N HIS A 39 -5.23 -15.81 -20.09
CA HIS A 39 -4.49 -16.15 -21.31
C HIS A 39 -3.63 -14.99 -21.84
N SER A 40 -3.81 -13.78 -21.31
CA SER A 40 -2.95 -12.63 -21.60
C SER A 40 -1.56 -12.73 -20.92
N PHE A 41 -1.31 -13.74 -20.08
CA PHE A 41 -0.07 -13.94 -19.33
C PHE A 41 0.61 -15.28 -19.71
N PRO A 42 1.94 -15.39 -19.63
CA PRO A 42 2.65 -16.64 -19.91
C PRO A 42 2.14 -17.81 -19.06
N ALA A 43 2.23 -19.02 -19.60
CA ALA A 43 1.96 -20.23 -18.83
C ALA A 43 2.87 -20.28 -17.59
N GLY A 44 2.27 -20.46 -16.42
CA GLY A 44 3.00 -20.44 -15.13
C GLY A 44 3.03 -19.08 -14.43
N PHE A 45 2.44 -18.02 -14.98
CA PHE A 45 2.34 -16.74 -14.29
C PHE A 45 1.51 -16.85 -13.00
N THR A 46 2.08 -16.38 -11.88
CA THR A 46 1.43 -16.43 -10.56
C THR A 46 0.83 -15.09 -10.22
N PHE A 47 -0.49 -15.10 -9.98
CA PHE A 47 -1.18 -14.02 -9.30
C PHE A 47 -1.27 -14.37 -7.81
N GLY A 48 -1.10 -13.37 -6.96
CA GLY A 48 -1.24 -13.54 -5.52
C GLY A 48 -1.57 -12.21 -4.85
N ALA A 49 -1.99 -12.30 -3.59
CA ALA A 49 -2.13 -11.17 -2.69
C ALA A 49 -1.16 -11.36 -1.51
N SER A 50 -0.72 -10.27 -0.90
CA SER A 50 0.16 -10.29 0.27
C SER A 50 -0.35 -9.34 1.34
N SER A 51 -0.05 -9.65 2.60
CA SER A 51 -0.33 -8.81 3.77
C SER A 51 0.86 -8.85 4.72
N SER A 52 0.84 -8.03 5.77
CA SER A 52 1.85 -8.05 6.83
C SER A 52 1.22 -8.32 8.20
N ALA A 53 1.96 -9.01 9.07
CA ALA A 53 1.48 -9.44 10.39
C ALA A 53 0.91 -8.28 11.22
N TYR A 54 1.65 -7.17 11.34
CA TYR A 54 1.22 -6.02 12.14
C TYR A 54 -0.06 -5.34 11.60
N GLN A 55 -0.31 -5.43 10.29
CA GLN A 55 -1.49 -4.85 9.65
C GLN A 55 -2.72 -5.75 9.71
N PHE A 56 -2.54 -7.08 9.83
CA PHE A 56 -3.63 -8.04 9.63
C PHE A 56 -3.94 -8.93 10.84
N GLU A 57 -2.94 -9.38 11.61
CA GLU A 57 -3.16 -10.39 12.65
C GLU A 57 -3.88 -9.83 13.89
N GLY A 58 -3.51 -8.63 14.34
CA GLY A 58 -3.97 -8.12 15.63
C GLY A 58 -3.35 -8.87 16.81
N ALA A 59 -4.14 -9.13 17.87
CA ALA A 59 -3.75 -9.97 19.02
C ALA A 59 -2.35 -9.68 19.61
N ALA A 60 -1.90 -8.42 19.57
CA ALA A 60 -0.52 -8.04 19.86
C ALA A 60 -0.04 -8.38 21.29
N LYS A 61 -0.97 -8.64 22.22
CA LYS A 61 -0.74 -8.98 23.63
C LYS A 61 -1.16 -10.42 24.00
N GLU A 62 -1.64 -11.20 23.04
CA GLU A 62 -2.15 -12.55 23.33
C GLU A 62 -1.06 -13.61 23.16
N TYR A 63 -1.29 -14.79 23.75
CA TYR A 63 -0.48 -16.00 23.57
C TYR A 63 1.03 -15.86 23.86
N GLY A 64 1.43 -14.86 24.67
CA GLY A 64 2.83 -14.65 25.03
C GLY A 64 3.68 -14.02 23.92
N ARG A 65 3.07 -13.37 22.92
CA ARG A 65 3.80 -12.62 21.88
C ARG A 65 4.61 -11.49 22.51
N GLY A 66 5.92 -11.44 22.22
CA GLY A 66 6.78 -10.33 22.61
C GLY A 66 6.50 -9.05 21.80
N PRO A 67 6.74 -7.85 22.36
CA PRO A 67 6.50 -6.61 21.65
C PRO A 67 7.46 -6.48 20.45
N SER A 68 6.91 -6.15 19.29
CA SER A 68 7.70 -5.74 18.13
C SER A 68 8.18 -4.28 18.27
N ILE A 69 9.08 -3.87 17.37
CA ILE A 69 9.50 -2.45 17.27
C ILE A 69 8.28 -1.56 17.01
N TRP A 70 7.31 -2.03 16.21
CA TRP A 70 6.07 -1.30 15.93
C TRP A 70 5.20 -1.13 17.16
N ASP A 71 5.06 -2.17 17.98
CA ASP A 71 4.35 -2.09 19.26
C ASP A 71 5.00 -1.01 20.15
N THR A 72 6.33 -1.03 20.24
CA THR A 72 7.08 -0.07 21.05
C THR A 72 6.92 1.36 20.53
N PHE A 73 7.04 1.55 19.22
CA PHE A 73 6.95 2.87 18.57
C PHE A 73 5.58 3.52 18.73
N ILE A 74 4.51 2.78 18.47
CA ILE A 74 3.13 3.30 18.59
C ILE A 74 2.78 3.60 20.05
N ASN A 75 3.23 2.76 20.99
CA ASN A 75 3.05 3.02 22.41
C ASN A 75 3.84 4.26 22.90
N GLN A 76 5.03 4.52 22.34
CA GLN A 76 5.83 5.71 22.66
C GLN A 76 5.32 6.99 21.98
N HIS A 77 4.62 6.86 20.85
CA HIS A 77 4.16 7.99 20.04
C HIS A 77 2.70 7.85 19.59
N PRO A 78 1.72 7.88 20.52
CA PRO A 78 0.31 7.67 20.20
C PRO A 78 -0.27 8.72 19.22
N GLY A 79 0.32 9.92 19.16
CA GLY A 79 -0.10 10.99 18.25
C GLY A 79 0.27 10.79 16.78
N ILE A 80 1.17 9.85 16.45
CA ILE A 80 1.63 9.66 15.07
C ILE A 80 0.51 9.17 14.16
N LEU A 81 -0.34 8.26 14.65
CA LEU A 81 -1.48 7.75 13.87
C LEU A 81 -2.56 8.82 13.66
N LEU A 82 -2.78 9.69 14.66
CA LEU A 82 -3.74 10.80 14.54
C LEU A 82 -3.31 11.83 13.49
N SER A 83 -2.01 11.98 13.22
CA SER A 83 -1.51 12.87 12.16
C SER A 83 -1.66 12.31 10.74
N LEU A 84 -1.94 11.01 10.59
CA LEU A 84 -2.14 10.37 9.28
C LEU A 84 -3.62 10.30 8.88
N SER A 85 -4.54 10.58 9.81
CA SER A 85 -5.98 10.63 9.56
C SER A 85 -6.53 12.06 9.37
N LEU A 86 -5.66 13.08 9.40
CA LEU A 86 -5.96 14.50 9.17
C LEU A 86 -5.09 15.04 8.03
#